data_AF-A0A7S4RH51-F1
#
_entry.id   AF-A0A7S4RH51-F1
#
_cell.length_a   1.000
_cell.length_b   1.000
_cell.length_c   1.000
_cell.angle_alpha   90.00
_cell.angle_beta   90.00
_cell.angle_gamma   90.00
#
_symmetry.space_group_name_H-M   'P 1'
#
loop_
_entity.id
_entity.type
_entity.pdbx_description
1 polymer ?
#
loop_
_entity_poly.entity_id
_entity_poly.type
_entity_poly.pdbx_seq_one_letter_code
_entity_poly.pdbx_strand_id
1 'polypeptide(L)'
;MHTAAFFPLAEESQLPPVDFMKRHLGNIVSQDKIKAGLQAMLARAKDGFRAACRSTKSTPELVDAYTFKAQGDPMIIIYDKSGAAIARHHYTGPAVMLFFDEGGHLIHIDFVGVCDSLGRNRQAPSADYVGEHSRLHVQTGRWKFRDGCGKRVAEVSDREWDSEKQPHWRPSPKWLDAFSGGKTFVLHAYQPRVIEGPRFDHMWSMAAAPELYQLAFDRGAADEWMNAMLVLVGSAQLQGLKWDAEELLRYAVLYGMAMTRVGQHLPAPAYR
;
A
#
# COMPACT_ATOMS: atom_id res chain seq x y z
N MET A 1 -3.02 -28.61 -45.05
CA MET A 1 -1.72 -27.98 -45.34
C MET A 1 -1.95 -26.49 -45.53
N HIS A 2 -1.65 -25.68 -44.52
CA HIS A 2 -1.42 -24.25 -44.69
C HIS A 2 -0.29 -23.84 -43.73
N THR A 3 0.62 -23.09 -44.33
CA THR A 3 1.97 -22.70 -43.92
C THR A 3 2.00 -21.76 -42.71
N ALA A 4 2.93 -22.05 -41.81
CA ALA A 4 3.32 -21.19 -40.70
C ALA A 4 3.98 -19.90 -41.23
N ALA A 5 3.54 -18.75 -40.73
CA ALA A 5 4.23 -17.49 -40.90
C ALA A 5 5.18 -17.27 -39.72
N PHE A 6 6.48 -17.23 -40.02
CA PHE A 6 7.55 -16.73 -39.17
C PHE A 6 7.39 -15.22 -39.00
N PHE A 7 7.46 -14.74 -37.76
CA PHE A 7 7.74 -13.32 -37.47
C PHE A 7 9.17 -13.18 -36.98
N PRO A 8 9.94 -12.19 -37.48
CA PRO A 8 11.34 -12.01 -37.12
C PRO A 8 11.48 -11.51 -35.67
N LEU A 9 12.53 -12.01 -35.01
CA LEU A 9 13.05 -11.46 -33.75
C LEU A 9 13.43 -10.00 -33.99
N ALA A 10 12.74 -9.09 -33.31
CA ALA A 10 13.11 -7.69 -33.27
C ALA A 10 14.36 -7.50 -32.40
N GLU A 11 15.34 -6.82 -32.99
CA GLU A 11 16.65 -6.50 -32.46
C GLU A 11 16.59 -5.73 -31.14
N GLU A 12 17.60 -5.99 -30.31
CA GLU A 12 18.01 -5.16 -29.19
C GLU A 12 18.23 -3.72 -29.64
N SER A 13 17.35 -2.79 -29.30
CA SER A 13 17.73 -1.42 -28.95
C SER A 13 16.51 -0.56 -28.62
N GLN A 14 16.46 -0.12 -27.37
CA GLN A 14 16.00 1.18 -26.84
C GLN A 14 15.42 0.96 -25.45
N LEU A 15 16.31 0.68 -24.50
CA LEU A 15 16.02 0.91 -23.09
C LEU A 15 15.73 2.40 -22.90
N PRO A 16 14.72 2.77 -22.08
CA PRO A 16 14.40 4.17 -21.83
C PRO A 16 15.58 4.90 -21.17
N PRO A 17 15.66 6.24 -21.32
CA PRO A 17 16.88 6.97 -21.02
C PRO A 17 17.20 6.95 -19.53
N VAL A 18 18.40 6.44 -19.24
CA VAL A 18 19.08 6.35 -17.93
C VAL A 18 19.11 7.69 -17.15
N ASP A 19 18.85 8.81 -17.83
CA ASP A 19 18.96 10.16 -17.26
C ASP A 19 17.80 10.57 -16.34
N PHE A 20 16.63 9.90 -16.40
CA PHE A 20 15.55 10.15 -15.44
C PHE A 20 15.89 9.61 -14.04
N MET A 21 16.48 8.41 -13.98
CA MET A 21 16.93 7.78 -12.72
C MET A 21 18.10 8.54 -12.09
N LYS A 22 19.04 9.06 -12.89
CA LYS A 22 20.19 9.83 -12.39
C LYS A 22 19.80 11.14 -11.68
N ARG A 23 18.71 11.79 -12.08
CA ARG A 23 18.29 13.08 -11.50
C ARG A 23 17.48 12.96 -10.22
N HIS A 24 16.75 11.86 -10.02
CA HIS A 24 15.88 11.67 -8.85
C HIS A 24 16.46 10.74 -7.77
N LEU A 25 17.45 9.89 -8.11
CA LEU A 25 18.18 9.04 -7.17
C LEU A 25 19.63 9.52 -6.97
N GLY A 26 19.82 10.84 -6.89
CA GLY A 26 21.12 11.49 -6.72
C GLY A 26 21.99 10.73 -5.72
N ASN A 27 23.05 10.10 -6.24
CA ASN A 27 24.09 9.34 -5.54
C ASN A 27 23.74 8.00 -4.87
N ILE A 28 22.83 7.19 -5.42
CA ILE A 28 22.54 5.85 -4.84
C ILE A 28 22.58 4.75 -5.91
N VAL A 29 23.72 4.02 -5.92
CA VAL A 29 23.81 2.54 -6.06
C VAL A 29 23.41 1.95 -7.43
N SER A 30 24.34 1.24 -8.11
CA SER A 30 24.02 0.50 -9.35
C SER A 30 22.84 -0.45 -9.14
N GLN A 31 22.04 -0.74 -10.19
CA GLN A 31 20.89 -1.65 -10.08
C GLN A 31 21.25 -2.98 -9.40
N ASP A 32 22.45 -3.51 -9.66
CA ASP A 32 22.97 -4.72 -9.00
C ASP A 32 23.12 -4.58 -7.48
N LYS A 33 23.47 -3.38 -7.03
CA LYS A 33 23.78 -3.06 -5.65
C LYS A 33 22.46 -2.74 -4.89
N ILE A 34 21.42 -2.24 -5.59
CA ILE A 34 20.03 -2.18 -5.10
C ILE A 34 19.46 -3.60 -4.98
N LYS A 35 19.63 -4.43 -6.01
CA LYS A 35 19.21 -5.84 -6.03
C LYS A 35 19.88 -6.66 -4.93
N ALA A 36 21.18 -6.49 -4.71
CA ALA A 36 21.90 -7.15 -3.63
C ALA A 36 21.43 -6.69 -2.24
N GLY A 37 21.17 -5.40 -2.06
CA GLY A 37 20.60 -4.85 -0.82
C GLY A 37 19.21 -5.44 -0.53
N LEU A 38 18.34 -5.45 -1.54
CA LEU A 38 17.02 -6.09 -1.52
C LEU A 38 17.12 -7.57 -1.12
N GLN A 39 18.00 -8.34 -1.76
CA GLN A 39 18.16 -9.78 -1.48
C GLN A 39 18.69 -10.03 -0.05
N ALA A 40 19.68 -9.26 0.40
CA ALA A 40 20.22 -9.38 1.76
C ALA A 40 19.16 -9.03 2.82
N MET A 41 18.31 -8.04 2.55
CA MET A 41 17.18 -7.70 3.41
C MET A 41 16.09 -8.76 3.41
N LEU A 42 15.74 -9.29 2.24
CA LEU A 42 14.79 -10.39 2.11
C LEU A 42 15.25 -11.62 2.92
N ALA A 43 16.55 -11.92 2.87
CA ALA A 43 17.15 -12.98 3.69
C ALA A 43 16.99 -12.69 5.19
N ARG A 44 17.31 -11.48 5.65
CA ARG A 44 17.12 -11.07 7.06
C ARG A 44 15.67 -11.14 7.51
N ALA A 45 14.73 -10.72 6.66
CA ALA A 45 13.30 -10.80 6.94
C ALA A 45 12.82 -12.25 7.01
N LYS A 46 13.28 -13.12 6.09
CA LYS A 46 12.99 -14.57 6.12
C LYS A 46 13.50 -15.23 7.40
N ASP A 47 14.71 -14.89 7.83
CA ASP A 47 15.29 -15.44 9.05
C ASP A 47 14.57 -14.91 10.31
N GLY A 48 14.22 -13.61 10.33
CA GLY A 48 13.40 -13.02 11.37
C GLY A 48 12.01 -13.67 11.48
N PHE A 49 11.35 -13.92 10.35
CA PHE A 49 10.08 -14.64 10.30
C PHE A 49 10.21 -16.07 10.84
N ARG A 50 11.20 -16.83 10.36
CA ARG A 50 11.46 -18.20 10.86
C ARG A 50 11.78 -18.23 12.35
N ALA A 51 12.45 -17.21 12.88
CA ALA A 51 12.71 -17.09 14.31
C ALA A 51 11.41 -16.78 15.09
N ALA A 52 10.58 -15.86 14.58
CA ALA A 52 9.29 -15.53 15.18
C ALA A 52 8.33 -16.72 15.19
N CYS A 53 8.18 -17.43 14.07
CA CYS A 53 7.37 -18.65 13.98
C CYS A 53 7.84 -19.75 14.96
N ARG A 54 9.15 -19.84 15.22
CA ARG A 54 9.69 -20.76 16.22
C ARG A 54 9.40 -20.32 17.65
N SER A 55 9.22 -19.02 17.89
CA SER A 55 8.91 -18.46 19.21
C SER A 55 7.41 -18.47 19.54
N THR A 56 6.54 -18.29 18.54
CA THR A 56 5.10 -18.33 18.69
C THR A 56 4.59 -19.77 18.52
N LYS A 57 4.42 -20.49 19.64
CA LYS A 57 3.64 -21.75 19.70
C LYS A 57 2.12 -21.52 19.51
N SER A 58 1.71 -20.58 18.66
CA SER A 58 0.29 -20.37 18.36
C SER A 58 -0.09 -21.22 17.16
N THR A 59 -1.01 -22.15 17.40
CA THR A 59 -1.68 -23.03 16.46
C THR A 59 -2.11 -22.29 15.19
N PRO A 60 -2.01 -22.93 14.00
CA PRO A 60 -2.61 -22.46 12.76
C PRO A 60 -4.13 -22.72 12.80
N GLU A 61 -4.81 -22.17 13.80
CA GLU A 61 -6.26 -22.17 13.84
C GLU A 61 -6.73 -21.01 12.97
N LEU A 62 -7.10 -21.36 11.74
CA LEU A 62 -7.92 -20.60 10.79
C LEU A 62 -7.56 -19.11 10.72
N VAL A 63 -6.71 -18.78 9.76
CA VAL A 63 -6.49 -17.40 9.35
C VAL A 63 -7.79 -16.89 8.73
N ASP A 64 -8.58 -16.21 9.55
CA ASP A 64 -9.83 -15.64 9.11
C ASP A 64 -9.58 -14.30 8.42
N ALA A 65 -10.15 -14.10 7.22
CA ALA A 65 -10.11 -12.82 6.53
C ALA A 65 -10.85 -11.74 7.33
N TYR A 66 -10.20 -10.61 7.55
CA TYR A 66 -10.73 -9.43 8.24
C TYR A 66 -11.10 -8.33 7.25
N THR A 67 -12.13 -7.56 7.60
CA THR A 67 -12.49 -6.34 6.86
C THR A 67 -12.22 -5.12 7.71
N PHE A 68 -11.76 -4.04 7.07
CA PHE A 68 -11.42 -2.80 7.74
C PHE A 68 -12.34 -1.69 7.28
N LYS A 69 -12.82 -0.85 8.21
CA LYS A 69 -13.61 0.35 7.89
C LYS A 69 -13.17 1.57 8.70
N ALA A 70 -13.07 2.76 8.12
CA ALA A 70 -13.11 4.00 8.91
C ALA A 70 -14.53 4.56 9.01
N GLN A 71 -14.87 5.27 10.10
CA GLN A 71 -16.20 5.86 10.31
C GLN A 71 -16.11 7.38 10.47
N GLY A 72 -17.25 8.06 10.73
CA GLY A 72 -17.35 9.53 10.73
C GLY A 72 -16.26 10.24 11.55
N ASP A 73 -15.79 9.63 12.63
CA ASP A 73 -14.57 10.01 13.34
C ASP A 73 -13.38 9.22 12.77
N PRO A 74 -12.17 9.80 12.63
CA PRO A 74 -10.97 9.14 12.13
C PRO A 74 -10.58 7.97 13.05
N MET A 75 -11.19 6.84 12.78
CA MET A 75 -11.05 5.60 13.52
C MET A 75 -11.13 4.46 12.53
N ILE A 76 -10.17 3.54 12.56
CA ILE A 76 -10.19 2.30 11.81
C ILE A 76 -10.84 1.22 12.68
N ILE A 77 -11.87 0.57 12.17
CA ILE A 77 -12.59 -0.51 12.81
C ILE A 77 -12.28 -1.79 12.05
N ILE A 78 -11.95 -2.83 12.80
CA ILE A 78 -11.65 -4.15 12.28
C ILE A 78 -12.85 -5.04 12.57
N TYR A 79 -13.36 -5.71 11.55
CA TYR A 79 -14.47 -6.64 11.65
C TYR A 79 -14.01 -8.06 11.32
N ASP A 80 -14.53 -9.03 12.05
CA ASP A 80 -14.39 -10.44 11.73
C ASP A 80 -15.33 -10.86 10.58
N LYS A 81 -15.25 -12.14 10.20
CA LYS A 81 -16.10 -12.75 9.16
C LYS A 81 -17.60 -12.68 9.44
N SER A 82 -17.99 -12.62 10.71
CA SER A 82 -19.39 -12.50 11.12
C SER A 82 -19.90 -11.06 10.99
N GLY A 83 -19.02 -10.10 10.73
CA GLY A 83 -19.31 -8.68 10.72
C GLY A 83 -19.31 -8.05 12.11
N ALA A 84 -18.80 -8.74 13.13
CA ALA A 84 -18.65 -8.18 14.46
C ALA A 84 -17.36 -7.35 14.55
N ALA A 85 -17.45 -6.16 15.15
CA ALA A 85 -16.29 -5.30 15.36
C ALA A 85 -15.42 -5.85 16.50
N ILE A 86 -14.17 -6.22 16.18
CA ILE A 86 -13.23 -6.86 17.11
C ILE A 86 -12.15 -5.90 17.62
N ALA A 87 -11.87 -4.81 16.89
CA ALA A 87 -10.90 -3.80 17.30
C ALA A 87 -11.22 -2.42 16.71
N ARG A 88 -10.73 -1.37 17.38
CA ARG A 88 -10.87 0.04 16.99
C ARG A 88 -9.52 0.74 17.17
N HIS A 89 -9.09 1.50 16.18
CA HIS A 89 -7.85 2.26 16.18
C HIS A 89 -8.12 3.72 15.82
N HIS A 90 -8.03 4.61 16.80
CA HIS A 90 -8.24 6.04 16.60
C HIS A 90 -7.00 6.69 16.00
N TYR A 91 -7.20 7.62 15.07
CA TYR A 91 -6.16 8.47 14.51
C TYR A 91 -6.66 9.92 14.42
N THR A 92 -5.74 10.86 14.15
CA THR A 92 -6.06 12.26 13.94
C THR A 92 -5.27 12.75 12.73
N GLY A 93 -5.77 13.80 12.08
CA GLY A 93 -5.16 14.33 10.87
C GLY A 93 -5.38 13.43 9.64
N PRO A 94 -4.86 13.87 8.48
CA PRO A 94 -4.92 13.10 7.24
C PRO A 94 -4.20 11.75 7.38
N ALA A 95 -4.79 10.72 6.78
CA ALA A 95 -4.24 9.37 6.82
C ALA A 95 -4.27 8.68 5.45
N VAL A 96 -3.24 7.86 5.20
CA VAL A 96 -3.18 6.94 4.08
C VAL A 96 -3.36 5.52 4.57
N MET A 97 -4.19 4.73 3.92
CA MET A 97 -4.40 3.32 4.24
C MET A 97 -4.01 2.45 3.04
N LEU A 98 -3.15 1.48 3.29
CA LEU A 98 -2.63 0.54 2.30
C LEU A 98 -3.34 -0.80 2.53
N PHE A 99 -4.19 -1.20 1.59
CA PHE A 99 -4.98 -2.41 1.71
C PHE A 99 -4.33 -3.57 0.97
N PHE A 100 -3.96 -4.59 1.72
CA PHE A 100 -3.37 -5.83 1.23
C PHE A 100 -4.38 -6.97 1.31
N ASP A 101 -4.51 -7.72 0.22
CA ASP A 101 -5.34 -8.91 0.16
C ASP A 101 -4.67 -10.14 0.81
N GLU A 102 -5.35 -11.28 0.72
CA GLU A 102 -4.89 -12.58 1.19
C GLU A 102 -3.60 -13.09 0.51
N GLY A 103 -3.32 -12.64 -0.71
CA GLY A 103 -2.07 -12.94 -1.43
C GLY A 103 -0.93 -11.99 -1.10
N GLY A 104 -1.17 -10.99 -0.24
CA GLY A 104 -0.21 -9.92 0.03
C GLY A 104 -0.13 -8.89 -1.10
N HIS A 105 -1.11 -8.85 -2.02
CA HIS A 105 -1.19 -7.85 -3.07
C HIS A 105 -1.73 -6.54 -2.53
N LEU A 106 -1.09 -5.41 -2.89
CA LEU A 106 -1.64 -4.10 -2.56
C LEU A 106 -2.76 -3.77 -3.56
N ILE A 107 -4.02 -3.94 -3.15
CA ILE A 107 -5.18 -3.81 -4.04
C ILE A 107 -5.56 -2.34 -4.28
N HIS A 108 -5.57 -1.53 -3.24
CA HIS A 108 -5.85 -0.10 -3.31
C HIS A 108 -5.17 0.70 -2.20
N ILE A 109 -5.04 2.00 -2.45
CA ILE A 109 -4.48 2.99 -1.51
C ILE A 109 -5.56 4.04 -1.26
N ASP A 110 -5.96 4.18 0.00
CA ASP A 110 -6.99 5.12 0.41
C ASP A 110 -6.35 6.34 1.05
N PHE A 111 -6.78 7.52 0.61
CA PHE A 111 -6.39 8.83 1.11
C PHE A 111 -7.58 9.42 1.83
N VAL A 112 -7.53 9.40 3.16
CA VAL A 112 -8.60 9.89 4.02
C VAL A 112 -8.23 11.30 4.48
N GLY A 113 -8.88 12.27 3.85
CA GLY A 113 -8.83 13.65 4.24
C GLY A 113 -9.76 13.94 5.41
N VAL A 114 -9.32 14.81 6.32
CA VAL A 114 -10.09 15.17 7.52
C VAL A 114 -10.62 16.60 7.47
N CYS A 115 -11.65 16.89 8.25
CA CYS A 115 -12.18 18.23 8.51
C CYS A 115 -12.68 18.32 9.96
N ASP A 116 -13.10 19.51 10.39
CA ASP A 116 -13.88 19.63 11.63
C ASP A 116 -15.35 19.24 11.41
N SER A 117 -16.12 19.19 12.49
CA SER A 117 -17.55 18.84 12.47
C SER A 117 -18.44 19.78 11.64
N LEU A 118 -17.94 20.97 11.29
CA LEU A 118 -18.62 21.94 10.41
C LEU A 118 -18.19 21.80 8.95
N GLY A 119 -17.31 20.85 8.62
CA GLY A 119 -16.76 20.69 7.28
C GLY A 119 -15.67 21.70 6.91
N ARG A 120 -15.19 22.47 7.89
CA ARG A 120 -14.15 23.49 7.75
C ARG A 120 -12.80 22.91 8.19
N ASN A 121 -11.75 23.73 8.15
CA ASN A 121 -10.40 23.34 8.58
C ASN A 121 -9.90 22.02 7.95
N ARG A 122 -10.12 21.88 6.63
CA ARG A 122 -9.78 20.68 5.89
C ARG A 122 -8.28 20.38 6.00
N GLN A 123 -7.96 19.12 6.26
CA GLN A 123 -6.61 18.56 6.41
C GLN A 123 -5.80 19.11 7.59
N ALA A 124 -6.43 19.81 8.54
CA ALA A 124 -5.73 20.25 9.74
C ALA A 124 -5.32 19.04 10.61
N PRO A 125 -4.15 19.07 11.28
CA PRO A 125 -3.75 17.99 12.20
C PRO A 125 -4.73 17.76 13.36
N SER A 126 -5.47 18.79 13.74
CA SER A 126 -6.48 18.77 14.80
C SER A 126 -7.88 18.39 14.31
N ALA A 127 -8.09 18.18 13.02
CA ALA A 127 -9.37 17.77 12.48
C ALA A 127 -9.68 16.31 12.85
N ASP A 128 -10.93 16.10 13.26
CA ASP A 128 -11.42 14.89 13.91
C ASP A 128 -12.67 14.32 13.23
N TYR A 129 -12.97 14.74 12.00
CA TYR A 129 -14.01 14.16 11.15
C TYR A 129 -13.44 13.76 9.79
N VAL A 130 -13.95 12.68 9.21
CA VAL A 130 -13.63 12.33 7.82
C VAL A 130 -14.31 13.33 6.88
N GLY A 131 -13.51 14.11 6.16
CA GLY A 131 -13.99 15.14 5.24
C GLY A 131 -14.03 14.67 3.80
N GLU A 132 -12.99 14.00 3.32
CA GLU A 132 -12.87 13.59 1.91
C GLU A 132 -12.22 12.22 1.83
N HIS A 133 -12.61 11.40 0.86
CA HIS A 133 -11.99 10.10 0.65
C HIS A 133 -11.67 9.90 -0.84
N SER A 134 -10.38 9.73 -1.14
CA SER A 134 -9.91 9.35 -2.47
C SER A 134 -9.28 7.96 -2.42
N ARG A 135 -9.61 7.07 -3.35
CA ARG A 135 -9.01 5.73 -3.47
C ARG A 135 -8.28 5.61 -4.80
N LEU A 136 -7.02 5.20 -4.77
CA LEU A 136 -6.27 4.77 -5.93
C LEU A 136 -6.36 3.24 -6.05
N HIS A 137 -6.99 2.75 -7.10
CA HIS A 137 -7.00 1.32 -7.41
C HIS A 137 -5.67 0.93 -8.06
N VAL A 138 -4.82 0.20 -7.33
CA VAL A 138 -3.42 -0.03 -7.73
C VAL A 138 -3.33 -0.77 -9.06
N GLN A 139 -4.22 -1.74 -9.27
CA GLN A 139 -4.25 -2.53 -10.48
C GLN A 139 -4.60 -1.69 -11.71
N THR A 140 -5.51 -0.72 -11.64
CA THR A 140 -6.00 0.00 -12.82
C THR A 140 -5.45 1.41 -12.96
N GLY A 141 -4.80 1.92 -11.90
CA GLY A 141 -4.36 3.31 -11.79
C GLY A 141 -5.51 4.32 -11.69
N ARG A 142 -6.77 3.87 -11.60
CA ARG A 142 -7.95 4.74 -11.55
C ARG A 142 -8.21 5.25 -10.15
N TRP A 143 -8.76 6.45 -10.08
CA TRP A 143 -9.17 7.07 -8.83
C TRP A 143 -10.67 6.98 -8.63
N LYS A 144 -11.07 6.80 -7.38
CA LYS A 144 -12.43 7.03 -6.89
C LYS A 144 -12.42 8.17 -5.88
N PHE A 145 -13.49 8.94 -5.86
CA PHE A 145 -13.67 10.01 -4.88
C PHE A 145 -15.05 9.94 -4.26
N ARG A 146 -15.16 10.35 -3.01
CA ARG A 146 -16.42 10.72 -2.37
C ARG A 146 -16.21 11.82 -1.34
N ASP A 147 -17.19 12.69 -1.22
CA ASP A 147 -17.24 13.72 -0.18
C ASP A 147 -17.81 13.13 1.11
N GLY A 148 -17.08 13.23 2.21
CA GLY A 148 -17.51 12.84 3.56
C GLY A 148 -18.03 14.01 4.39
N CYS A 149 -17.82 15.25 3.93
CA CYS A 149 -18.12 16.47 4.66
C CYS A 149 -19.61 16.55 5.05
N GLY A 150 -19.90 16.69 6.34
CA GLY A 150 -21.26 16.81 6.86
C GLY A 150 -22.11 15.53 6.74
N LYS A 151 -21.53 14.42 6.27
CA LYS A 151 -22.20 13.12 6.20
C LYS A 151 -21.80 12.32 7.44
N ARG A 152 -22.78 12.01 8.30
CA ARG A 152 -22.54 11.43 9.64
C ARG A 152 -21.96 10.01 9.65
N VAL A 153 -21.74 9.38 8.50
CA VAL A 153 -21.17 8.03 8.39
C VAL A 153 -20.45 7.88 7.04
N ALA A 154 -19.21 8.36 6.92
CA ALA A 154 -18.37 8.01 5.77
C ALA A 154 -17.65 6.68 6.06
N GLU A 155 -18.22 5.53 5.65
CA GLU A 155 -17.58 4.21 5.82
C GLU A 155 -16.36 4.05 4.90
N VAL A 156 -15.12 4.28 5.35
CA VAL A 156 -13.88 4.01 4.56
C VAL A 156 -13.54 2.53 4.64
N SER A 157 -14.18 1.70 3.83
CA SER A 157 -14.00 0.25 3.87
C SER A 157 -13.32 -0.30 2.64
N ASP A 158 -12.74 -1.50 2.74
CA ASP A 158 -12.34 -2.33 1.60
C ASP A 158 -13.44 -2.53 0.53
N ARG A 159 -14.72 -2.43 0.92
CA ARG A 159 -15.86 -2.52 0.00
C ARG A 159 -15.81 -1.49 -1.13
N GLU A 160 -16.29 -1.91 -2.29
CA GLU A 160 -16.42 -1.07 -3.47
C GLU A 160 -17.55 -0.03 -3.33
N TRP A 161 -17.35 1.16 -3.92
CA TRP A 161 -18.37 2.21 -4.07
C TRP A 161 -18.27 2.92 -5.42
N ASP A 162 -19.34 3.62 -5.79
CA ASP A 162 -19.38 4.46 -6.98
C ASP A 162 -18.69 5.80 -6.74
N SER A 163 -17.80 6.16 -7.65
CA SER A 163 -17.09 7.44 -7.58
C SER A 163 -18.03 8.61 -7.84
N GLU A 164 -18.04 9.61 -6.97
CA GLU A 164 -18.76 10.88 -7.17
C GLU A 164 -18.06 11.78 -8.21
N LYS A 165 -16.85 11.40 -8.67
CA LYS A 165 -16.09 12.06 -9.73
C LYS A 165 -15.91 11.15 -10.95
N GLN A 166 -15.69 11.79 -12.10
CA GLN A 166 -15.49 11.11 -13.39
C GLN A 166 -14.27 10.16 -13.38
N PRO A 167 -14.22 9.12 -14.23
CA PRO A 167 -13.18 8.06 -14.17
C PRO A 167 -11.73 8.52 -14.35
N HIS A 168 -11.50 9.66 -14.99
CA HIS A 168 -10.17 10.25 -15.21
C HIS A 168 -9.83 11.35 -14.19
N TRP A 169 -10.73 11.64 -13.26
CA TRP A 169 -10.46 12.55 -12.16
C TRP A 169 -9.30 12.02 -11.34
N ARG A 170 -8.49 12.93 -10.79
CA ARG A 170 -7.42 12.63 -9.85
C ARG A 170 -7.34 13.75 -8.82
N PRO A 171 -6.92 13.47 -7.57
CA PRO A 171 -6.65 14.53 -6.61
C PRO A 171 -5.58 15.49 -7.13
N SER A 172 -5.68 16.77 -6.78
CA SER A 172 -4.64 17.75 -7.11
C SER A 172 -3.37 17.47 -6.30
N PRO A 173 -2.15 17.76 -6.82
CA PRO A 173 -0.91 17.61 -6.06
C PRO A 173 -0.94 18.31 -4.69
N LYS A 174 -1.42 19.56 -4.64
CA LYS A 174 -1.60 20.32 -3.39
C LYS A 174 -2.46 19.60 -2.35
N TRP A 175 -3.42 18.79 -2.78
CA TRP A 175 -4.25 18.01 -1.88
C TRP A 175 -3.50 16.80 -1.34
N LEU A 176 -2.68 16.15 -2.18
CA LEU A 176 -1.81 15.04 -1.77
C LEU A 176 -0.68 15.49 -0.84
N ASP A 177 -0.18 16.72 -0.99
CA ASP A 177 0.86 17.29 -0.12
C ASP A 177 0.45 17.35 1.36
N ALA A 178 -0.86 17.39 1.64
CA ALA A 178 -1.37 17.35 3.01
C ALA A 178 -1.02 16.05 3.75
N PHE A 179 -0.70 14.97 3.02
CA PHE A 179 -0.34 13.69 3.59
C PHE A 179 1.16 13.57 3.91
N SER A 180 2.01 14.51 3.49
CA SER A 180 3.47 14.52 3.78
C SER A 180 3.85 14.68 5.25
N GLY A 181 2.90 15.00 6.13
CA GLY A 181 3.03 14.87 7.59
C GLY A 181 1.97 13.97 8.22
N GLY A 182 1.18 13.28 7.40
CA GLY A 182 0.07 12.43 7.82
C GLY A 182 0.53 11.03 8.26
N LYS A 183 -0.43 10.27 8.80
CA LYS A 183 -0.19 8.88 9.17
C LYS A 183 -0.37 7.96 7.97
N THR A 184 0.39 6.88 7.91
CA THR A 184 0.13 5.78 6.97
C THR A 184 -0.17 4.53 7.77
N PHE A 185 -1.09 3.71 7.29
CA PHE A 185 -1.47 2.46 7.90
C PHE A 185 -1.41 1.32 6.89
N VAL A 186 -0.94 0.17 7.31
CA VAL A 186 -1.01 -1.08 6.55
C VAL A 186 -2.10 -1.95 7.13
N LEU A 187 -3.05 -2.32 6.28
CA LEU A 187 -4.22 -3.14 6.59
C LEU A 187 -4.13 -4.40 5.75
N HIS A 188 -4.12 -5.56 6.38
CA HIS A 188 -3.91 -6.84 5.70
C HIS A 188 -4.97 -7.84 6.10
N ALA A 189 -5.52 -8.54 5.10
CA ALA A 189 -6.69 -9.41 5.26
C ALA A 189 -6.51 -10.49 6.34
N TYR A 190 -5.29 -10.96 6.61
CA TYR A 190 -5.03 -12.07 7.54
C TYR A 190 -4.67 -11.65 8.96
N GLN A 191 -4.70 -10.36 9.28
CA GLN A 191 -4.44 -9.93 10.64
C GLN A 191 -5.49 -8.95 11.14
N PRO A 192 -6.02 -9.14 12.36
CA PRO A 192 -6.98 -8.23 12.95
C PRO A 192 -6.28 -7.01 13.55
N ARG A 193 -5.30 -6.43 12.85
CA ARG A 193 -4.38 -5.42 13.39
C ARG A 193 -4.14 -4.32 12.37
N VAL A 194 -4.08 -3.09 12.88
CA VAL A 194 -3.60 -1.93 12.12
C VAL A 194 -2.10 -1.82 12.34
N ILE A 195 -1.31 -1.89 11.27
CA ILE A 195 0.14 -1.66 11.31
C ILE A 195 0.41 -0.20 10.99
N GLU A 196 1.32 0.44 11.72
CA GLU A 196 1.82 1.76 11.32
C GLU A 196 2.67 1.61 10.07
N GLY A 197 2.27 2.27 8.99
CA GLY A 197 2.91 2.19 7.68
C GLY A 197 4.16 3.06 7.55
N PRO A 198 4.84 2.98 6.40
CA PRO A 198 5.99 3.85 6.14
C PRO A 198 5.53 5.30 5.96
N ARG A 199 6.44 6.27 6.11
CA ARG A 199 6.12 7.68 5.84
C ARG A 199 5.51 7.87 4.45
N PHE A 200 4.56 8.80 4.34
CA PHE A 200 3.85 9.08 3.09
C PHE A 200 4.80 9.32 1.92
N ASP A 201 5.81 10.19 2.06
CA ASP A 201 6.73 10.50 0.95
C ASP A 201 7.45 9.24 0.43
N HIS A 202 7.82 8.34 1.33
CA HIS A 202 8.48 7.09 0.97
C HIS A 202 7.51 6.16 0.26
N MET A 203 6.32 5.94 0.81
CA MET A 203 5.26 5.16 0.16
C MET A 203 4.93 5.71 -1.22
N TRP A 204 4.73 7.04 -1.31
CA TRP A 204 4.29 7.72 -2.51
C TRP A 204 5.37 7.71 -3.60
N SER A 205 6.64 7.87 -3.23
CA SER A 205 7.76 7.71 -4.17
C SER A 205 7.82 6.30 -4.76
N MET A 206 7.57 5.26 -3.94
CA MET A 206 7.51 3.87 -4.39
C MET A 206 6.27 3.64 -5.26
N ALA A 207 5.13 4.24 -4.94
CA ALA A 207 3.90 4.15 -5.71
C ALA A 207 3.98 4.85 -7.08
N ALA A 208 4.85 5.86 -7.20
CA ALA A 208 5.06 6.65 -8.39
C ALA A 208 6.15 6.08 -9.33
N ALA A 209 6.90 5.06 -8.91
CA ALA A 209 8.05 4.53 -9.66
C ALA A 209 7.78 3.11 -10.20
N PRO A 210 7.01 2.97 -11.30
CA PRO A 210 6.59 1.67 -11.82
C PRO A 210 7.74 0.76 -12.29
N GLU A 211 8.88 1.34 -12.64
CA GLU A 211 10.08 0.61 -13.06
C GLU A 211 10.69 -0.19 -11.90
N LEU A 212 10.53 0.27 -10.65
CA LEU A 212 11.06 -0.43 -9.48
C LEU A 212 10.34 -1.76 -9.24
N TYR A 213 9.05 -1.86 -9.61
CA TYR A 213 8.28 -3.11 -9.48
C TYR A 213 8.86 -4.22 -10.35
N GLN A 214 9.36 -3.87 -11.54
CA GLN A 214 9.89 -4.85 -12.49
C GLN A 214 11.25 -5.40 -12.05
N LEU A 215 12.01 -4.62 -11.25
CA LEU A 215 13.36 -4.97 -10.83
C LEU A 215 13.42 -5.88 -9.60
N ALA A 216 12.41 -5.84 -8.73
CA ALA A 216 12.42 -6.51 -7.44
C ALA A 216 11.75 -7.90 -7.45
N PHE A 217 11.02 -8.24 -8.51
CA PHE A 217 9.97 -9.26 -8.39
C PHE A 217 10.42 -10.70 -8.67
N ASP A 218 10.39 -11.53 -7.63
CA ASP A 218 10.46 -13.00 -7.72
C ASP A 218 9.07 -13.58 -7.39
N ARG A 219 8.29 -13.93 -8.42
CA ARG A 219 6.91 -14.46 -8.28
C ARG A 219 6.83 -15.69 -7.38
N GLY A 220 7.84 -16.56 -7.40
CA GLY A 220 7.72 -17.90 -6.83
C GLY A 220 7.59 -17.91 -5.30
N ALA A 221 8.06 -16.85 -4.64
CA ALA A 221 8.07 -16.76 -3.17
C ALA A 221 7.51 -15.44 -2.62
N ALA A 222 6.99 -14.56 -3.48
CA ALA A 222 6.54 -13.23 -3.08
C ALA A 222 5.32 -13.31 -2.15
N ASP A 223 4.29 -14.08 -2.51
CA ASP A 223 3.02 -14.17 -1.78
C ASP A 223 3.24 -14.68 -0.34
N GLU A 224 3.91 -15.82 -0.19
CA GLU A 224 4.20 -16.43 1.11
C GLU A 224 5.07 -15.50 1.98
N TRP A 225 6.10 -14.89 1.39
CA TRP A 225 6.98 -14.01 2.15
C TRP A 225 6.32 -12.69 2.54
N MET A 226 5.48 -12.12 1.68
CA MET A 226 4.76 -10.87 1.94
C MET A 226 3.78 -11.04 3.09
N ASN A 227 2.97 -12.11 3.06
CA ASN A 227 2.08 -12.46 4.16
C ASN A 227 2.85 -12.69 5.46
N ALA A 228 3.91 -13.50 5.40
CA ALA A 228 4.79 -13.77 6.52
C ALA A 228 5.38 -12.49 7.14
N MET A 229 5.90 -11.60 6.31
CA MET A 229 6.51 -10.33 6.73
C MET A 229 5.48 -9.39 7.36
N LEU A 230 4.30 -9.25 6.75
CA LEU A 230 3.24 -8.38 7.31
C LEU A 230 2.72 -8.90 8.65
N VAL A 231 2.57 -10.21 8.81
CA VAL A 231 2.20 -10.83 10.09
C VAL A 231 3.29 -10.63 11.14
N LEU A 232 4.57 -10.77 10.76
CA LEU A 232 5.71 -10.53 11.65
C LEU A 232 5.70 -9.08 12.15
N VAL A 233 5.54 -8.11 11.24
CA VAL A 233 5.56 -6.69 11.58
C VAL A 233 4.42 -6.35 12.54
N GLY A 234 3.19 -6.80 12.24
CA GLY A 234 2.05 -6.58 13.12
C GLY A 234 2.23 -7.22 14.50
N SER A 235 2.85 -8.40 14.56
CA SER A 235 3.13 -9.09 15.83
C SER A 235 4.18 -8.37 16.66
N ALA A 236 5.26 -7.90 16.02
CA ALA A 236 6.32 -7.15 16.69
C ALA A 236 5.82 -5.81 17.25
N GLN A 237 5.00 -5.09 16.48
CA GLN A 237 4.37 -3.84 16.93
C GLN A 237 3.46 -4.07 18.14
N LEU A 238 2.66 -5.14 18.15
CA LEU A 238 1.78 -5.48 19.27
C LEU A 238 2.55 -5.75 20.57
N GLN A 239 3.70 -6.42 20.46
CA GLN A 239 4.57 -6.72 21.59
C GLN A 239 5.40 -5.50 22.06
N GLY A 240 5.25 -4.35 21.40
CA GLY A 240 6.01 -3.14 21.72
C GLY A 240 7.51 -3.29 21.43
N LEU A 241 7.88 -4.22 20.53
CA LEU A 241 9.27 -4.40 20.14
C LEU A 241 9.74 -3.16 19.38
N LYS A 242 10.79 -2.53 19.88
CA LYS A 242 11.42 -1.38 19.21
C LYS A 242 12.34 -1.91 18.12
N TRP A 243 11.93 -1.74 16.88
CA TRP A 243 12.73 -2.07 15.71
C TRP A 243 12.33 -1.17 14.54
N ASP A 244 13.26 -0.91 13.63
CA ASP A 244 13.01 -0.09 12.45
C ASP A 244 12.29 -0.92 11.38
N ALA A 245 10.97 -0.98 11.49
CA ALA A 245 10.10 -1.64 10.51
C ALA A 245 9.91 -0.82 9.23
N GLU A 246 10.35 0.45 9.21
CA GLU A 246 10.02 1.37 8.13
C GLU A 246 10.57 0.87 6.79
N GLU A 247 11.81 0.38 6.79
CA GLU A 247 12.45 -0.12 5.58
C GLU A 247 11.72 -1.35 5.02
N LEU A 248 11.32 -2.30 5.89
CA LEU A 248 10.55 -3.47 5.47
C LEU A 248 9.18 -3.11 4.90
N LEU A 249 8.51 -2.13 5.51
CA LEU A 249 7.21 -1.66 5.04
C LEU A 249 7.30 -0.92 3.70
N ARG A 250 8.42 -0.25 3.39
CA ARG A 250 8.66 0.29 2.04
C ARG A 250 8.71 -0.83 1.00
N TYR A 251 9.35 -1.95 1.31
CA TYR A 251 9.33 -3.12 0.43
C TYR A 251 7.96 -3.76 0.35
N ALA A 252 7.20 -3.75 1.43
CA ALA A 252 5.82 -4.24 1.41
C ALA A 252 4.99 -3.50 0.35
N VAL A 253 5.11 -2.17 0.30
CA VAL A 253 4.47 -1.33 -0.73
C VAL A 253 4.97 -1.70 -2.12
N LEU A 254 6.29 -1.78 -2.30
CA LEU A 254 6.89 -2.07 -3.61
C LEU A 254 6.46 -3.43 -4.17
N TYR A 255 6.61 -4.49 -3.38
CA TYR A 255 6.24 -5.85 -3.77
C TYR A 255 4.72 -6.00 -3.90
N GLY A 256 3.96 -5.45 -2.96
CA GLY A 256 2.50 -5.43 -3.01
C GLY A 256 1.99 -4.82 -4.31
N MET A 257 2.54 -3.68 -4.72
CA MET A 257 2.20 -3.05 -6.00
C MET A 257 2.67 -3.84 -7.21
N ALA A 258 3.88 -4.41 -7.14
CA ALA A 258 4.41 -5.26 -8.20
C ALA A 258 3.49 -6.45 -8.44
N MET A 259 3.13 -7.20 -7.40
CA MET A 259 2.24 -8.35 -7.52
C MET A 259 0.89 -7.98 -8.14
N THR A 260 0.28 -6.87 -7.71
CA THR A 260 -0.99 -6.39 -8.26
C THR A 260 -0.90 -6.00 -9.74
N ARG A 261 0.26 -5.48 -10.19
CA ARG A 261 0.45 -4.97 -11.56
C ARG A 261 1.09 -5.95 -12.52
N VAL A 262 1.77 -6.98 -12.02
CA VAL A 262 2.50 -7.96 -12.83
C VAL A 262 1.49 -8.87 -13.53
N GLY A 263 1.08 -8.40 -14.71
CA GLY A 263 -0.02 -8.90 -15.54
C GLY A 263 -0.56 -7.84 -16.51
N GLN A 264 -0.24 -6.56 -16.31
CA GLN A 264 -0.68 -5.46 -17.17
C GLN A 264 0.50 -4.57 -17.58
N HIS A 265 0.71 -4.39 -18.89
CA HIS A 265 1.49 -3.27 -19.43
C HIS A 265 0.69 -1.98 -19.23
N LEU A 266 0.64 -1.46 -18.01
CA LEU A 266 0.02 -0.16 -17.77
C LEU A 266 1.01 0.97 -18.07
N PRO A 267 0.55 2.05 -18.71
CA PRO A 267 1.34 3.26 -18.80
C PRO A 267 1.65 3.76 -17.39
N ALA A 268 2.90 4.18 -17.17
CA ALA A 268 3.30 4.86 -15.94
C ALA A 268 2.31 6.00 -15.63
N PRO A 269 1.92 6.22 -14.36
CA PRO A 269 1.09 7.36 -14.02
C PRO A 269 1.77 8.64 -14.52
N ALA A 270 1.12 9.34 -15.45
CA ALA A 270 1.69 10.52 -16.09
C ALA A 270 1.81 11.66 -15.06
N TYR A 271 3.03 11.85 -14.57
CA TYR A 271 3.44 13.02 -13.79
C TYR A 271 3.79 14.17 -14.74
N ARG A 272 3.13 15.31 -14.55
CA ARG A 272 3.54 16.62 -15.05
C ARG A 272 3.44 17.59 -13.89
#